data_AF-A0A0R3VYN8-F1
#
_entry.id   AF-A0A0R3VYN8-F1
#
_cell.length_a   1.000
_cell.length_b   1.000
_cell.length_c   1.000
_cell.angle_alpha   90.00
_cell.angle_beta   90.00
_cell.angle_gamma   90.00
#
_symmetry.space_group_name_H-M   'P 1'
#
loop_
_entity.id
_entity.type
_entity.pdbx_description
1 polymer ?
#
loop_
_entity_poly.entity_id
_entity_poly.type
_entity_poly.pdbx_seq_one_letter_code
_entity_poly.pdbx_strand_id
1 'polypeptide(L)'
;MNEHSNHAFSLIELEGEKLTDSCRYCDDATSPKAKWCISSSRLNVDDYRLLMDSGWRRHGNRVYKTMNKKTCCPSFPIRCDAEHFRVSKTHKKVLHVVANFLMRGETPSDAKKARDACIAPIS
;
A
#
# COMPACT_ATOMS: atom_id res chain seq x y z
N MET A 1 -26.42 -3.46 32.62
CA MET A 1 -25.11 -4.04 32.31
C MET A 1 -25.35 -5.41 31.71
N ASN A 2 -25.32 -5.51 30.39
CA ASN A 2 -25.06 -6.72 29.60
C ASN A 2 -25.19 -6.30 28.13
N GLU A 3 -24.19 -5.59 27.62
CA GLU A 3 -23.96 -5.60 26.18
C GLU A 3 -23.34 -6.96 25.87
N HIS A 4 -24.17 -7.88 25.38
CA HIS A 4 -23.66 -9.04 24.65
C HIS A 4 -23.03 -8.51 23.36
N SER A 5 -21.79 -8.04 23.47
CA SER A 5 -20.93 -7.70 22.35
C SER A 5 -20.80 -8.96 21.51
N ASN A 6 -21.60 -9.04 20.44
CA ASN A 6 -21.50 -10.04 19.39
C ASN A 6 -20.21 -9.76 18.61
N HIS A 7 -19.06 -10.01 19.26
CA HIS A 7 -17.76 -9.85 18.65
C HIS A 7 -17.62 -11.02 17.68
N ALA A 8 -18.10 -10.82 16.46
CA ALA A 8 -17.93 -11.79 15.39
C ALA A 8 -16.43 -12.11 15.30
N PHE A 9 -16.04 -13.37 15.45
CA PHE A 9 -14.63 -13.75 15.37
C PHE A 9 -14.17 -13.79 13.91
N SER A 10 -12.87 -13.57 13.70
CA SER A 10 -12.26 -13.85 12.40
C SER A 10 -12.09 -15.35 12.21
N LEU A 11 -12.60 -15.88 11.09
CA LEU A 11 -12.42 -17.28 10.71
C LEU A 11 -11.20 -17.38 9.80
N ILE A 12 -10.18 -18.10 10.26
CA ILE A 12 -8.93 -18.32 9.54
C ILE A 12 -8.79 -19.81 9.24
N GLU A 13 -8.48 -20.13 8.00
CA GLU A 13 -8.08 -21.46 7.57
C GLU A 13 -6.62 -21.40 7.08
N LEU A 14 -5.81 -22.34 7.56
CA LEU A 14 -4.38 -22.38 7.26
C LEU A 14 -4.16 -23.10 5.93
N GLU A 15 -3.73 -22.37 4.90
CA GLU A 15 -3.37 -22.97 3.60
C GLU A 15 -1.91 -23.45 3.54
N GLY A 16 -1.05 -22.87 4.39
CA GLY A 16 0.36 -23.24 4.52
C GLY A 16 1.32 -22.47 3.60
N GLU A 17 2.51 -23.01 3.40
CA GLU A 17 3.51 -22.46 2.49
C GLU A 17 3.11 -22.73 1.03
N LYS A 18 3.19 -21.70 0.20
CA LYS A 18 2.97 -21.77 -1.25
C LYS A 18 4.20 -21.25 -1.98
N LEU A 19 4.62 -22.00 -2.99
CA LEU A 19 5.71 -21.63 -3.88
C LEU A 19 5.16 -21.03 -5.19
N THR A 20 5.92 -20.12 -5.79
CA THR A 20 5.67 -19.62 -7.15
C THR A 20 6.97 -19.62 -7.94
N ASP A 21 6.88 -19.96 -9.23
CA ASP A 21 8.06 -20.15 -10.07
C ASP A 21 8.62 -18.82 -10.60
N SER A 22 7.77 -17.81 -10.81
CA SER A 22 8.16 -16.50 -11.33
C SER A 22 8.14 -15.39 -10.28
N CYS A 23 9.19 -14.56 -10.29
CA CYS A 23 9.21 -13.29 -9.57
C CYS A 23 8.51 -12.24 -10.42
N ARG A 24 7.68 -11.39 -9.81
CA ARG A 24 7.04 -10.25 -10.52
C ARG A 24 7.79 -8.94 -10.39
N TYR A 25 8.95 -8.96 -9.72
CA TYR A 25 9.80 -7.78 -9.53
C TYR A 25 11.04 -7.83 -10.40
N CYS A 26 11.77 -8.96 -10.38
CA CYS A 26 12.99 -9.14 -11.15
C CYS A 26 12.87 -10.17 -12.28
N ASP A 27 11.66 -10.68 -12.54
CA ASP A 27 11.36 -11.70 -13.55
C ASP A 27 12.17 -13.01 -13.45
N ASP A 28 12.88 -13.21 -12.34
CA ASP A 28 13.60 -14.46 -12.08
C ASP A 28 12.61 -15.63 -12.09
N ALA A 29 12.96 -16.68 -12.84
CA ALA A 29 12.24 -17.95 -12.92
C ALA A 29 12.98 -19.12 -12.25
N THR A 30 14.17 -18.86 -11.69
CA THR A 30 15.09 -19.92 -11.21
C THR A 30 15.01 -20.13 -9.70
N SER A 31 14.92 -19.06 -8.92
CA SER A 31 14.84 -19.16 -7.45
C SER A 31 13.42 -19.51 -7.00
N PRO A 32 13.21 -20.27 -5.91
CA PRO A 32 11.87 -20.48 -5.37
C PRO A 32 11.37 -19.19 -4.70
N LYS A 33 10.12 -18.79 -4.97
CA LYS A 33 9.48 -17.65 -4.29
C LYS A 33 8.45 -18.23 -3.35
N ALA A 34 8.58 -17.97 -2.06
CA ALA A 34 7.75 -18.60 -1.05
C ALA A 34 6.93 -17.56 -0.29
N LYS A 35 5.71 -17.95 0.06
CA LYS A 35 4.80 -17.17 0.92
C LYS A 35 3.99 -18.12 1.80
N TRP A 36 3.69 -17.67 3.02
CA TRP A 36 2.66 -18.28 3.84
C TRP A 36 1.30 -17.76 3.41
N CYS A 37 0.29 -18.62 3.36
CA CYS A 37 -1.07 -18.27 3.00
C CYS A 37 -2.05 -18.77 4.06
N ILE A 38 -3.05 -17.94 4.32
CA ILE A 38 -4.26 -18.26 5.07
C ILE A 38 -5.47 -17.77 4.27
N SER A 39 -6.57 -18.50 4.35
CA SER A 39 -7.86 -18.08 3.81
C SER A 39 -8.73 -17.55 4.95
N SER A 40 -9.58 -16.57 4.65
CA SER A 40 -10.55 -16.04 5.59
C SER A 40 -11.79 -15.55 4.85
N SER A 41 -12.93 -16.18 5.16
CA SER A 41 -14.24 -15.75 4.67
C SER A 41 -14.79 -14.55 5.45
N ARG A 42 -14.39 -14.43 6.73
CA ARG A 42 -14.75 -13.33 7.62
C ARG A 42 -13.51 -12.92 8.42
N LEU A 43 -13.06 -11.69 8.19
CA LEU A 43 -11.89 -11.10 8.85
C LEU A 43 -12.28 -9.73 9.41
N ASN A 44 -12.16 -9.56 10.73
CA ASN A 44 -12.39 -8.29 11.39
C ASN A 44 -11.30 -7.28 11.04
N VAL A 45 -11.65 -6.01 11.17
CA VAL A 45 -10.72 -4.90 10.91
C VAL A 45 -9.55 -4.92 11.89
N ASP A 46 -9.80 -5.15 13.18
CA ASP A 46 -8.75 -5.17 14.20
C ASP A 46 -7.80 -6.37 14.06
N ASP A 47 -8.35 -7.55 13.79
CA ASP A 47 -7.55 -8.75 13.50
C ASP A 47 -6.71 -8.56 12.22
N TYR A 48 -7.29 -7.92 11.20
CA TYR A 48 -6.54 -7.59 9.98
C TYR A 48 -5.44 -6.55 10.23
N ARG A 49 -5.66 -5.58 11.13
CA ARG A 49 -4.62 -4.62 11.54
C ARG A 49 -3.42 -5.35 12.15
N LEU A 50 -3.65 -6.31 13.04
CA LEU A 50 -2.59 -7.14 13.64
C LEU A 50 -1.85 -7.99 12.59
N LEU A 51 -2.58 -8.58 11.65
CA LEU A 51 -1.98 -9.31 10.53
C LEU A 51 -1.12 -8.38 9.66
N MET A 52 -1.63 -7.19 9.32
CA MET A 52 -0.89 -6.22 8.52
C MET A 52 0.40 -5.76 9.22
N ASP A 53 0.32 -5.51 10.52
CA ASP A 53 1.46 -5.05 11.34
C ASP A 53 2.53 -6.13 11.50
N SER A 54 2.12 -7.40 11.47
CA SER A 54 3.05 -8.53 11.43
C SER A 54 3.51 -8.89 10.00
N GLY A 55 3.12 -8.11 8.99
CA GLY A 55 3.62 -8.19 7.63
C GLY A 55 2.80 -9.05 6.67
N TRP A 56 1.55 -9.35 7.02
CA TRP A 56 0.62 -10.02 6.13
C TRP A 56 -0.11 -9.03 5.22
N ARG A 57 -0.44 -9.47 4.00
CA ARG A 57 -1.18 -8.72 2.98
C ARG A 57 -2.41 -9.50 2.54
N ARG A 58 -3.47 -8.79 2.12
CA ARG A 58 -4.75 -9.41 1.74
C ARG A 58 -5.01 -9.21 0.26
N HIS A 59 -5.50 -10.25 -0.40
CA HIS A 59 -6.04 -10.22 -1.75
C HIS A 59 -7.34 -11.06 -1.76
N GLY A 60 -8.48 -10.39 -1.87
CA GLY A 60 -9.79 -11.02 -1.74
C GLY A 60 -9.96 -11.72 -0.37
N ASN A 61 -10.24 -13.02 -0.39
CA ASN A 61 -10.38 -13.85 0.82
C ASN A 61 -9.07 -14.55 1.23
N ARG A 62 -7.96 -14.27 0.55
CA ARG A 62 -6.65 -14.82 0.91
C ARG A 62 -5.79 -13.76 1.55
N VAL A 63 -5.07 -14.15 2.59
CA VAL A 63 -4.08 -13.32 3.27
C VAL A 63 -2.75 -14.06 3.20
N TYR A 64 -1.66 -13.35 2.90
CA TYR A 64 -0.37 -13.95 2.67
C TYR A 64 0.78 -13.12 3.25
N LYS A 65 1.87 -13.79 3.60
CA LYS A 65 3.11 -13.16 4.07
C LYS A 65 4.29 -13.75 3.30
N THR A 66 5.02 -12.88 2.61
CA THR A 66 6.20 -13.29 1.83
C THR A 66 7.30 -13.81 2.74
N MET A 67 7.91 -14.92 2.37
CA MET A 67 9.06 -15.48 3.09
C MET A 67 10.34 -14.81 2.56
N ASN A 68 10.63 -13.62 3.07
CA ASN A 68 11.72 -12.77 2.58
C ASN A 68 13.13 -13.42 2.65
N LYS A 69 13.32 -14.47 3.45
CA LYS A 69 14.57 -15.25 3.48
C LYS A 69 14.72 -16.25 2.32
N LYS A 70 13.60 -16.65 1.70
CA LYS A 70 13.57 -17.62 0.59
C LYS A 70 13.38 -16.92 -0.77
N THR A 71 12.61 -15.83 -0.78
CA THR A 71 12.25 -15.10 -2.01
C THR A 71 13.32 -14.08 -2.42
N CYS A 72 13.68 -14.05 -3.71
CA CYS A 72 14.71 -13.16 -4.26
C CYS A 72 14.42 -11.65 -4.09
N CYS A 73 13.15 -11.24 -4.15
CA CYS A 73 12.73 -9.84 -3.96
C CYS A 73 11.89 -9.75 -2.69
N PRO A 74 12.46 -9.29 -1.55
CA PRO A 74 11.73 -9.22 -0.31
C PRO A 74 10.61 -8.19 -0.43
N SER A 75 9.41 -8.57 0.03
CA SER A 75 8.26 -7.65 0.06
C SER A 75 8.15 -7.07 1.45
N PHE A 76 8.35 -5.76 1.56
CA PHE A 76 8.13 -5.04 2.81
C PHE A 76 6.86 -4.21 2.71
N PRO A 77 5.93 -4.40 3.66
CA PRO A 77 4.72 -3.61 3.68
C PRO A 77 5.06 -2.16 4.08
N ILE A 78 4.83 -1.21 3.18
CA ILE A 78 4.74 0.20 3.57
C ILE A 78 3.39 0.38 4.26
N ARG A 79 3.39 0.94 5.47
CA ARG A 79 2.19 1.32 6.22
C ARG A 79 2.20 2.82 6.45
N CYS A 80 1.10 3.48 6.10
CA CYS A 80 0.81 4.84 6.52
C CYS A 80 -0.16 4.74 7.70
N ASP A 81 0.21 5.32 8.85
CA ASP A 81 -0.72 5.44 9.97
C ASP A 81 -1.70 6.58 9.70
N ALA A 82 -2.85 6.24 9.13
CA ALA A 82 -3.84 7.21 8.66
C ALA A 82 -4.40 8.10 9.78
N GLU A 83 -4.54 7.58 11.00
CA GLU A 83 -5.05 8.32 12.16
C GLU A 83 -4.10 9.46 12.57
N HIS A 84 -2.79 9.24 12.42
CA HIS A 84 -1.75 10.19 12.81
C HIS A 84 -1.08 10.89 11.62
N PHE A 85 -1.51 10.61 10.38
CA PHE A 85 -0.89 11.16 9.18
C PHE A 85 -1.14 12.66 9.07
N ARG A 86 -0.06 13.45 9.10
CA ARG A 86 -0.12 14.90 8.91
C ARG A 86 0.47 15.29 7.57
N VAL A 87 -0.33 15.99 6.77
CA VAL A 87 0.08 16.45 5.44
C VAL A 87 1.23 17.45 5.55
N SER A 88 2.40 17.10 5.02
CA SER A 88 3.59 17.95 4.98
C SER A 88 3.43 19.10 3.98
N LYS A 89 4.30 20.13 4.07
CA LYS A 89 4.34 21.21 3.08
C LYS A 89 4.58 20.66 1.66
N THR A 90 5.42 19.63 1.52
CA THR A 90 5.70 18.98 0.23
C THR A 90 4.47 18.25 -0.31
N HIS A 91 3.74 17.52 0.55
CA HIS A 91 2.50 16.85 0.14
C HIS A 91 1.45 17.87 -0.34
N LYS A 92 1.29 19.00 0.35
CA LYS A 92 0.38 20.07 -0.08
C LYS A 92 0.72 20.63 -1.46
N LYS A 93 2.02 20.81 -1.77
CA LYS A 93 2.46 21.24 -3.11
C LYS A 93 2.04 20.25 -4.18
N VAL A 94 2.22 18.95 -3.95
CA VAL A 94 1.80 17.90 -4.90
C VAL A 94 0.28 17.92 -5.07
N LEU A 95 -0.48 18.06 -3.99
CA LEU A 95 -1.95 18.17 -4.06
C LEU A 95 -2.40 19.37 -4.90
N HIS A 96 -1.77 20.54 -4.74
CA HIS A 96 -2.09 21.71 -5.57
C HIS A 96 -1.79 21.49 -7.05
N VAL A 97 -0.66 20.86 -7.36
CA VAL A 97 -0.30 20.50 -8.74
C VAL A 97 -1.36 19.60 -9.36
N VAL A 98 -1.76 18.55 -8.65
CA VAL A 98 -2.81 17.62 -9.12
C VAL A 98 -4.15 18.34 -9.28
N ALA A 99 -4.52 19.19 -8.31
CA ALA A 99 -5.76 19.96 -8.37
C ALA A 99 -5.80 20.91 -9.58
N ASN A 100 -4.70 21.63 -9.85
CA ASN A 100 -4.60 22.52 -11.01
C ASN A 100 -4.66 21.73 -12.33
N PHE A 101 -4.00 20.57 -12.39
CA PHE A 101 -4.09 19.70 -13.56
C PHE A 101 -5.53 19.24 -13.81
N LEU A 102 -6.25 18.79 -12.77
CA LEU A 102 -7.63 18.32 -12.92
C LEU A 102 -8.62 19.44 -13.26
N MET A 103 -8.43 20.64 -12.71
CA MET A 103 -9.35 21.76 -12.93
C MET A 103 -9.06 22.55 -14.21
N ARG A 104 -7.78 22.69 -14.59
CA ARG A 104 -7.32 23.61 -15.63
C ARG A 104 -6.49 22.95 -16.73
N GLY A 105 -6.15 21.67 -16.58
CA GLY A 105 -5.22 20.98 -17.48
C GLY A 105 -3.75 21.42 -17.33
N GLU A 106 -3.44 22.26 -16.35
CA GLU A 106 -2.09 22.81 -16.15
C GLU A 106 -1.13 21.75 -15.63
N THR A 107 -0.03 21.53 -16.35
CA THR A 107 1.03 20.62 -15.91
C THR A 107 2.05 21.38 -15.04
N PRO A 108 2.89 20.67 -14.27
CA PRO A 108 3.98 21.30 -13.51
C PRO A 108 4.90 22.17 -14.40
N SER A 109 5.05 21.77 -15.66
CA SER A 109 5.84 22.48 -16.67
C SER A 109 5.22 23.83 -17.05
N ASP A 110 3.89 23.90 -17.12
CA ASP A 110 3.16 25.13 -17.47
C ASP A 110 3.23 26.14 -16.32
N ALA A 111 3.08 25.67 -15.08
CA ALA A 111 3.28 26.50 -13.89
C ALA A 111 4.72 27.05 -13.78
N LYS A 112 5.72 26.27 -14.19
CA LYS A 112 7.11 26.72 -14.24
C LYS A 112 7.32 27.78 -15.32
N LYS A 113 6.83 27.56 -16.54
CA LYS A 113 6.87 28.54 -17.65
C LYS A 113 6.19 29.86 -17.28
N ALA A 114 5.01 29.80 -16.65
CA ALA A 114 4.29 30.99 -16.19
C ALA A 114 5.08 31.76 -15.14
N ARG A 115 5.69 31.07 -14.16
CA ARG A 115 6.54 31.72 -13.15
C ARG A 115 7.77 32.38 -13.77
N ASP A 116 8.43 31.71 -14.70
CA ASP A 116 9.64 32.20 -15.35
C ASP A 116 9.32 33.40 -16.27
N ALA A 117 8.15 33.42 -16.91
CA ALA A 117 7.64 34.57 -17.68
C ALA A 117 7.39 35.81 -16.80
N CYS A 118 6.90 35.64 -15.57
CA CYS A 118 6.69 36.75 -14.63
C CYS A 118 7.97 37.32 -14.02
N ILE A 119 9.11 36.62 -14.12
CA ILE A 119 10.41 37.05 -13.59
C ILE A 119 11.29 37.68 -14.68
N ALA A 120 10.89 37.59 -15.95
CA ALA A 120 11.60 38.24 -17.04
C ALA A 120 11.64 39.77 -16.82
N PRO A 121 12.82 40.42 -16.91
CA PRO A 121 12.92 41.85 -16.67
C PRO A 121 12.08 42.60 -17.70
N ILE A 122 11.24 43.53 -17.22
CA ILE A 122 10.49 44.46 -18.06
C ILE A 122 11.54 45.40 -18.68
N SER A 123 11.82 45.22 -19.96
CA SER A 123 12.67 46.10 -20.78
C SER A 123 11.99 47.42 -21.06
#